data_AF-A0A0C4EN62-F1
#
_entry.id   AF-A0A0C4EN62-F1
#
_cell.length_a   1.000
_cell.length_b   1.000
_cell.length_c   1.000
_cell.angle_alpha   90.00
_cell.angle_beta   90.00
_cell.angle_gamma   90.00
#
_symmetry.space_group_name_H-M   'P 1'
#
loop_
_entity.id
_entity.type
_entity.pdbx_description
1 polymer ?
#
loop_
_entity_poly.entity_id
_entity_poly.type
_entity_poly.pdbx_seq_one_letter_code
_entity_poly.pdbx_strand_id
1 'polypeptide(L)'
;LYTQPTPECQADKLDINTSFRMDPSNSHSMSKSSPTALRSLIWEGSIPISFILDPSELPPGSDRGVEAFYTSAPRMSYLSLLVPIVKNNLIGLCLDDNSLFTLKEDNIWFEHAPSKVALKWHWPIGLIYDTLLASLPSSSLGLPLQVTVHLNPVPADKGLLPNNVSVCREAFMSQVKEADFVRWGSTRRVTNLRQREAESLWEGLVEHDFDKFWLVASKLIPIPPSPSSLHSVPMAQAQPTNSSIDRMPDGNGVRNVPLRVYLPDSIPVIQAQSGPLDQNGKSIISQTVVISLSSLPSVSTLPSVGRRVTLGAALVDLAPSLFPEPTSTSKRRLARAFIHGVQVPLETELGWLGAVMCCADGWVAVVIHLGR
;
A
#
# COMPACT_ATOMS: atom_id res chain seq x y z
N LEU A 1 -60.85 31.88 10.26
CA LEU A 1 -60.96 30.61 9.52
C LEU A 1 -59.55 30.11 9.26
N TYR A 2 -59.26 28.95 9.82
CA TYR A 2 -58.00 28.22 9.93
C TYR A 2 -56.93 28.46 8.84
N THR A 3 -55.76 28.90 9.29
CA THR A 3 -54.46 28.67 8.66
C THR A 3 -54.10 27.19 8.77
N GLN A 4 -53.83 26.52 7.63
CA GLN A 4 -53.24 25.17 7.63
C GLN A 4 -51.70 25.25 7.62
N PRO A 5 -51.00 24.38 8.36
CA PRO A 5 -49.54 24.33 8.36
C PRO A 5 -48.99 23.43 7.23
N THR A 6 -47.86 23.86 6.69
CA THR A 6 -46.94 23.07 5.85
C THR A 6 -46.43 21.83 6.59
N PRO A 7 -46.25 20.67 5.93
CA PRO A 7 -45.79 19.46 6.60
C PRO A 7 -44.29 19.57 6.92
N GLU A 8 -43.97 19.33 8.20
CA GLU A 8 -42.60 19.14 8.70
C GLU A 8 -41.95 17.95 8.01
N CYS A 9 -40.75 18.18 7.45
CA CYS A 9 -39.87 17.11 7.01
C CYS A 9 -39.29 16.45 8.25
N GLN A 10 -39.80 15.27 8.61
CA GLN A 10 -39.24 14.45 9.69
C GLN A 10 -37.81 14.06 9.32
N ALA A 11 -36.84 14.59 10.07
CA ALA A 11 -35.47 14.14 10.03
C ALA A 11 -35.40 12.73 10.64
N ASP A 12 -35.31 11.71 9.79
CA ASP A 12 -34.95 10.36 10.22
C ASP A 12 -33.55 10.39 10.82
N LYS A 13 -33.48 10.12 12.12
CA LYS A 13 -32.25 9.77 12.83
C LYS A 13 -31.69 8.51 12.16
N LEU A 14 -30.63 8.67 11.37
CA LEU A 14 -29.79 7.57 10.91
C LEU A 14 -29.07 6.97 12.12
N ASP A 15 -29.61 5.88 12.65
CA ASP A 15 -28.91 5.02 13.60
C ASP A 15 -27.66 4.43 12.92
N ILE A 16 -26.48 4.87 13.37
CA ILE A 16 -25.16 4.38 12.98
C ILE A 16 -24.96 3.02 13.66
N ASN A 17 -25.65 1.99 13.20
CA ASN A 17 -25.44 0.59 13.61
C ASN A 17 -25.97 -0.42 12.57
N THR A 18 -25.83 -0.11 11.28
CA THR A 18 -26.03 -1.10 10.22
C THR A 18 -24.80 -2.03 10.16
N SER A 19 -24.84 -3.05 11.01
CA SER A 19 -24.14 -4.30 10.73
C SER A 19 -24.56 -4.78 9.33
N PHE A 20 -23.61 -4.96 8.42
CA PHE A 20 -23.84 -5.63 7.14
C PHE A 20 -24.31 -7.07 7.42
N ARG A 21 -25.62 -7.28 7.52
CA ARG A 21 -26.20 -8.63 7.42
C ARG A 21 -26.21 -9.00 5.95
N MET A 22 -25.30 -9.89 5.55
CA MET A 22 -25.43 -10.59 4.28
C MET A 22 -26.73 -11.38 4.29
N ASP A 23 -27.53 -11.19 3.24
CA ASP A 23 -28.70 -12.00 2.93
C ASP A 23 -28.26 -13.44 2.61
N PRO A 24 -28.67 -14.48 3.39
CA PRO A 24 -28.22 -15.85 3.20
C PRO A 24 -28.69 -16.49 1.88
N SER A 25 -29.64 -15.84 1.19
CA SER A 25 -30.27 -16.37 -0.02
C SER A 25 -29.43 -16.23 -1.30
N ASN A 26 -28.31 -15.51 -1.26
CA ASN A 26 -27.42 -15.32 -2.42
C ASN A 26 -26.14 -16.18 -2.39
N SER A 27 -26.14 -17.26 -1.61
CA SER A 27 -24.99 -18.14 -1.33
C SER A 27 -24.60 -19.09 -2.49
N HIS A 28 -25.24 -18.97 -3.65
CA HIS A 28 -24.96 -19.78 -4.85
C HIS A 28 -24.48 -18.95 -6.05
N SER A 29 -23.58 -17.98 -5.84
CA SER A 29 -22.79 -17.37 -6.94
C SER A 29 -21.48 -16.69 -6.50
N MET A 30 -20.86 -17.07 -5.38
CA MET A 30 -19.43 -16.76 -5.20
C MET A 30 -18.60 -17.75 -6.03
N SER A 31 -18.64 -17.57 -7.35
CA SER A 31 -17.70 -18.20 -8.27
C SER A 31 -16.29 -17.98 -7.73
N LYS A 32 -15.43 -19.01 -7.78
CA LYS A 32 -14.01 -18.91 -7.41
C LYS A 32 -13.41 -17.72 -8.17
N SER A 33 -13.21 -16.58 -7.51
CA SER A 33 -12.64 -15.40 -8.15
C SER A 33 -11.24 -15.77 -8.64
N SER A 34 -11.01 -15.66 -9.95
CA SER A 34 -9.70 -15.95 -10.51
C SER A 34 -8.65 -15.00 -9.91
N PRO A 35 -7.37 -15.40 -9.80
CA PRO A 35 -6.32 -14.49 -9.35
C PRO A 35 -6.25 -13.18 -10.16
N THR A 36 -6.56 -13.24 -11.47
CA THR A 36 -6.66 -12.05 -12.31
C THR A 36 -7.81 -11.13 -11.90
N ALA A 37 -8.99 -11.70 -11.59
CA ALA A 37 -10.12 -10.93 -11.07
C ALA A 37 -9.77 -10.24 -9.75
N LEU A 38 -9.06 -10.93 -8.85
CA LEU A 38 -8.62 -10.31 -7.59
C LEU A 38 -7.58 -9.20 -7.80
N ARG A 39 -6.61 -9.40 -8.71
CA ARG A 39 -5.66 -8.34 -9.10
C ARG A 39 -6.38 -7.10 -9.65
N SER A 40 -7.42 -7.30 -10.46
CA SER A 40 -8.24 -6.19 -10.98
C SER A 40 -9.01 -5.49 -9.84
N LEU A 41 -9.64 -6.23 -8.92
CA LEU A 41 -10.28 -5.62 -7.74
C LEU A 41 -9.32 -4.82 -6.86
N ILE A 42 -8.08 -5.31 -6.68
CA ILE A 42 -7.03 -4.60 -5.94
C ILE A 42 -6.61 -3.33 -6.68
N TRP A 43 -6.49 -3.40 -8.00
CA TRP A 43 -6.15 -2.26 -8.85
C TRP A 43 -7.21 -1.16 -8.73
N GLU A 44 -8.48 -1.51 -8.91
CA GLU A 44 -9.62 -0.58 -8.83
C GLU A 44 -9.90 -0.04 -7.41
N GLY A 45 -9.25 -0.60 -6.39
CA GLY A 45 -9.40 -0.15 -5.01
C GLY A 45 -9.03 1.34 -4.88
N SER A 46 -9.90 2.14 -4.26
CA SER A 46 -9.69 3.58 -4.11
C SER A 46 -9.98 4.08 -2.69
N ILE A 47 -9.51 5.29 -2.40
CA ILE A 47 -9.71 6.01 -1.15
C ILE A 47 -10.26 7.40 -1.48
N PRO A 48 -11.40 7.82 -0.90
CA PRO A 48 -11.87 9.19 -1.03
C PRO A 48 -10.98 10.13 -0.21
N ILE A 49 -10.48 11.18 -0.85
CA ILE A 49 -9.56 12.17 -0.27
C ILE A 49 -10.19 13.55 -0.35
N SER A 50 -10.03 14.33 0.72
CA SER A 50 -10.34 15.76 0.81
C SER A 50 -9.04 16.53 0.91
N PHE A 51 -8.70 17.30 -0.11
CA PHE A 51 -7.55 18.20 -0.13
C PHE A 51 -7.97 19.59 0.35
N ILE A 52 -7.21 20.17 1.29
CA ILE A 52 -7.45 21.49 1.87
C ILE A 52 -6.12 22.25 1.84
N LEU A 53 -6.13 23.53 1.49
CA LEU A 53 -4.92 24.36 1.55
C LEU A 53 -4.66 24.84 2.98
N ASP A 54 -3.39 24.95 3.37
CA ASP A 54 -3.04 25.61 4.63
C ASP A 54 -3.36 27.12 4.52
N PRO A 55 -4.33 27.65 5.30
CA PRO A 55 -4.75 29.05 5.16
C PRO A 55 -3.63 30.05 5.52
N SER A 56 -2.61 29.63 6.27
CA SER A 56 -1.47 30.45 6.66
C SER A 56 -0.46 30.62 5.52
N GLU A 57 -0.49 29.76 4.51
CA GLU A 57 0.42 29.78 3.36
C GLU A 57 -0.17 30.54 2.16
N LEU A 58 -1.44 30.95 2.24
CA LEU A 58 -2.11 31.68 1.17
C LEU A 58 -1.68 33.16 1.11
N PRO A 59 -1.21 33.65 -0.05
CA PRO A 59 -0.89 35.06 -0.25
C PRO A 59 -2.06 36.01 0.06
N PRO A 60 -1.79 37.28 0.42
CA PRO A 60 -2.83 38.31 0.52
C PRO A 60 -3.61 38.43 -0.79
N GLY A 61 -4.95 38.45 -0.71
CA GLY A 61 -5.82 38.52 -1.89
C GLY A 61 -6.23 37.18 -2.50
N SER A 62 -5.72 36.06 -1.98
CA SER A 62 -6.18 34.72 -2.37
C SER A 62 -7.67 34.51 -2.06
N ASP A 63 -8.37 33.79 -2.94
CA ASP A 63 -9.75 33.39 -2.69
C ASP A 63 -9.81 32.27 -1.64
N ARG A 64 -10.46 32.56 -0.52
CA ARG A 64 -10.65 31.64 0.61
C ARG A 64 -12.03 30.97 0.61
N GLY A 65 -12.84 31.20 -0.43
CA GLY A 65 -14.15 30.59 -0.61
C GLY A 65 -14.10 29.12 -1.02
N VAL A 66 -12.96 28.66 -1.56
CA VAL A 66 -12.76 27.23 -1.85
C VAL A 66 -12.20 26.55 -0.61
N GLU A 67 -13.07 25.84 0.12
CA GLU A 67 -12.70 25.19 1.37
C GLU A 67 -11.94 23.87 1.17
N ALA A 68 -12.31 23.08 0.16
CA ALA A 68 -11.72 21.78 -0.10
C ALA A 68 -11.94 21.29 -1.54
N PHE A 69 -11.05 20.43 -2.01
CA PHE A 69 -11.21 19.65 -3.24
C PHE A 69 -11.33 18.16 -2.90
N TYR A 70 -12.42 17.53 -3.36
CA TYR A 70 -12.69 16.11 -3.11
C TYR A 70 -12.43 15.28 -4.37
N THR A 71 -11.73 14.16 -4.20
CA THR A 71 -11.52 13.19 -5.28
C THR A 71 -11.39 11.77 -4.75
N SER A 72 -11.65 10.79 -5.59
CA SER A 72 -11.31 9.39 -5.31
C SER A 72 -9.94 9.09 -5.89
N ALA A 73 -9.01 8.60 -5.06
CA ALA A 73 -7.66 8.27 -5.48
C ALA A 73 -7.43 6.75 -5.46
N PRO A 74 -6.86 6.16 -6.52
CA PRO A 74 -6.52 4.74 -6.51
C PRO A 74 -5.51 4.42 -5.40
N ARG A 75 -5.74 3.33 -4.67
CA ARG A 75 -4.85 2.82 -3.61
C ARG A 75 -3.45 2.53 -4.14
N MET A 76 -3.35 2.12 -5.39
CA MET A 76 -2.09 1.78 -6.05
C MET A 76 -1.30 2.99 -6.55
N SER A 77 -1.93 4.16 -6.63
CA SER A 77 -1.30 5.39 -7.10
C SER A 77 -0.48 6.07 -6.00
N TYR A 78 0.15 7.20 -6.33
CA TYR A 78 1.04 7.97 -5.47
C TYR A 78 0.53 9.41 -5.37
N LEU A 79 0.72 10.07 -4.21
CA LEU A 79 0.25 11.45 -4.01
C LEU A 79 0.90 12.43 -5.01
N SER A 80 2.13 12.19 -5.44
CA SER A 80 2.80 12.98 -6.49
C SER A 80 2.03 13.03 -7.80
N LEU A 81 1.33 11.96 -8.16
CA LEU A 81 0.53 11.88 -9.39
C LEU A 81 -0.78 12.68 -9.28
N LEU A 82 -1.17 13.06 -8.06
CA LEU A 82 -2.36 13.89 -7.82
C LEU A 82 -2.06 15.40 -7.85
N VAL A 83 -0.79 15.81 -7.88
CA VAL A 83 -0.41 17.24 -7.91
C VAL A 83 -1.08 17.99 -9.07
N PRO A 84 -1.12 17.49 -10.31
CA PRO A 84 -1.77 18.22 -11.41
C PRO A 84 -3.27 18.45 -11.20
N ILE A 85 -4.00 17.43 -10.74
CA ILE A 85 -5.44 17.54 -10.49
C ILE A 85 -5.74 18.44 -9.28
N VAL A 86 -4.93 18.37 -8.22
CA VAL A 86 -5.02 19.29 -7.07
C VAL A 86 -4.70 20.72 -7.48
N LYS A 87 -3.69 20.91 -8.34
CA LYS A 87 -3.33 22.23 -8.86
C LYS A 87 -4.48 22.86 -9.64
N ASN A 88 -5.10 22.11 -10.54
CA ASN A 88 -6.17 22.62 -11.39
C ASN A 88 -7.49 22.87 -10.64
N ASN A 89 -7.81 22.06 -9.63
CA ASN A 89 -9.13 22.08 -8.99
C ASN A 89 -9.14 22.66 -7.56
N LEU A 90 -7.98 23.06 -7.03
CA LEU A 90 -7.87 23.68 -5.72
C LEU A 90 -6.94 24.90 -5.78
N ILE A 91 -5.67 24.68 -6.11
CA ILE A 91 -4.65 25.74 -6.04
C ILE A 91 -4.95 26.87 -7.02
N GLY A 92 -5.25 26.54 -8.28
CA GLY A 92 -5.55 27.51 -9.33
C GLY A 92 -6.87 28.24 -9.16
N LEU A 93 -7.74 27.80 -8.23
CA LEU A 93 -8.95 28.51 -7.85
C LEU A 93 -8.72 29.48 -6.68
N CYS A 94 -7.76 29.16 -5.80
CA CYS A 94 -7.42 29.99 -4.65
C CYS A 94 -6.40 31.10 -4.96
N LEU A 95 -5.43 30.82 -5.84
CA LEU A 95 -4.33 31.74 -6.14
C LEU A 95 -4.66 32.65 -7.33
N ASP A 96 -4.14 33.88 -7.30
CA ASP A 96 -4.14 34.77 -8.46
C ASP A 96 -3.09 34.36 -9.51
N ASP A 97 -3.19 34.91 -10.72
CA ASP A 97 -2.31 34.55 -11.84
C ASP A 97 -0.81 34.72 -11.51
N ASN A 98 -0.46 35.76 -10.75
CA ASN A 98 0.93 36.03 -10.36
C ASN A 98 1.46 35.01 -9.33
N SER A 99 0.67 34.68 -8.30
CA SER A 99 1.06 33.67 -7.32
C SER A 99 1.12 32.28 -7.95
N LEU A 100 0.19 31.97 -8.86
CA LEU A 100 0.19 30.71 -9.60
C LEU A 100 1.41 30.59 -10.53
N PHE A 101 1.81 31.68 -11.19
CA PHE A 101 2.99 31.72 -12.06
C PHE A 101 4.30 31.51 -11.28
N THR A 102 4.38 32.00 -10.05
CA THR A 102 5.58 31.90 -9.19
C THR A 102 5.65 30.63 -8.35
N LEU A 103 4.55 29.87 -8.28
CA LEU A 103 4.48 28.62 -7.54
C LEU A 103 5.44 27.57 -8.10
N LYS A 104 6.30 27.03 -7.23
CA LYS A 104 7.17 25.90 -7.56
C LYS A 104 6.48 24.60 -7.15
N GLU A 105 6.22 23.72 -8.12
CA GLU A 105 5.55 22.44 -7.85
C GLU A 105 6.36 21.54 -6.90
N ASP A 106 7.69 21.63 -6.93
CA ASP A 106 8.57 20.88 -6.03
C ASP A 106 8.37 21.26 -4.54
N ASN A 107 7.76 22.42 -4.26
CA ASN A 107 7.40 22.81 -2.91
C ASN A 107 6.10 22.15 -2.43
N ILE A 108 5.29 21.56 -3.32
CA ILE A 108 3.99 21.03 -2.94
C ILE A 108 4.17 19.73 -2.16
N TRP A 109 3.72 19.69 -0.90
CA TRP A 109 3.74 18.49 -0.09
C TRP A 109 2.45 18.32 0.71
N PHE A 110 2.29 17.12 1.29
CA PHE A 110 1.03 16.68 1.87
C PHE A 110 1.19 16.33 3.34
N GLU A 111 0.20 16.71 4.14
CA GLU A 111 0.12 16.39 5.57
C GLU A 111 -1.25 15.81 5.92
N HIS A 112 -1.32 14.84 6.81
CA HIS A 112 -2.60 14.38 7.35
C HIS A 112 -3.18 15.48 8.26
N ALA A 113 -4.30 16.09 7.86
CA ALA A 113 -4.78 17.32 8.49
C ALA A 113 -5.04 17.16 10.01
N PRO A 114 -5.66 16.07 10.51
CA PRO A 114 -5.92 15.89 11.94
C PRO A 114 -4.66 15.62 12.78
N SER A 115 -3.70 14.83 12.28
CA SER A 115 -2.55 14.37 13.09
C SER A 115 -1.26 15.14 12.81
N LYS A 116 -1.25 16.02 11.82
CA LYS A 116 -0.07 16.82 11.41
C LYS A 116 1.15 15.97 11.03
N VAL A 117 0.89 14.74 10.58
CA VAL A 117 1.92 13.80 10.11
C VAL A 117 2.13 14.04 8.62
N ALA A 118 3.39 14.31 8.25
CA ALA A 118 3.76 14.46 6.85
C ALA A 118 3.58 13.14 6.09
N LEU A 119 2.92 13.20 4.93
CA LEU A 119 2.60 12.04 4.12
C LEU A 119 3.74 11.73 3.15
N LYS A 120 4.21 10.49 3.18
CA LYS A 120 5.27 9.99 2.31
C LYS A 120 4.74 9.81 0.90
N TRP A 121 4.81 10.85 0.08
CA TRP A 121 4.24 10.85 -1.28
C TRP A 121 4.77 9.73 -2.20
N HIS A 122 5.96 9.19 -1.91
CA HIS A 122 6.58 8.07 -2.63
C HIS A 122 6.07 6.70 -2.18
N TRP A 123 5.12 6.63 -1.23
CA TRP A 123 4.42 5.40 -0.86
C TRP A 123 3.07 5.33 -1.59
N PRO A 124 2.59 4.11 -1.92
CA PRO A 124 1.24 3.95 -2.45
C PRO A 124 0.20 4.59 -1.51
N ILE A 125 -0.80 5.28 -2.06
CA ILE A 125 -1.83 5.98 -1.29
C ILE A 125 -2.56 5.03 -0.34
N GLY A 126 -2.84 3.80 -0.79
CA GLY A 126 -3.42 2.75 0.02
C GLY A 126 -2.58 2.40 1.25
N LEU A 127 -1.25 2.33 1.09
CA LEU A 127 -0.34 2.05 2.18
C LEU A 127 -0.28 3.23 3.17
N ILE A 128 -0.22 4.47 2.68
CA ILE A 128 -0.28 5.66 3.53
C ILE A 128 -1.53 5.60 4.41
N TYR A 129 -2.70 5.36 3.80
CA TYR A 129 -3.95 5.28 4.54
C TYR A 129 -3.99 4.12 5.54
N ASP A 130 -3.60 2.91 5.14
CA ASP A 130 -3.62 1.74 6.01
C ASP A 130 -2.63 1.92 7.19
N THR A 131 -1.46 2.53 6.99
CA THR A 131 -0.52 2.84 8.10
C THR A 131 -1.05 3.92 9.04
N LEU A 132 -1.73 4.96 8.52
CA LEU A 132 -2.44 5.92 9.37
C LEU A 132 -3.51 5.21 10.20
N LEU A 133 -4.27 4.29 9.61
CA LEU A 133 -5.28 3.49 10.32
C LEU A 133 -4.69 2.64 11.46
N ALA A 134 -3.50 2.09 11.24
CA ALA A 134 -2.81 1.27 12.23
C ALA A 134 -2.24 2.10 13.40
N SER A 135 -1.74 3.30 13.11
CA SER A 135 -1.00 4.12 14.08
C SER A 135 -1.87 5.12 14.84
N LEU A 136 -2.99 5.59 14.28
CA LEU A 136 -3.80 6.65 14.89
C LEU A 136 -5.05 6.11 15.62
N PRO A 137 -5.59 6.85 16.60
CA PRO A 137 -6.87 6.52 17.23
C PRO A 137 -8.01 6.51 16.20
N SER A 138 -8.99 5.63 16.34
CA SER A 138 -10.13 5.53 15.41
C SER A 138 -10.92 6.84 15.29
N SER A 139 -10.90 7.70 16.32
CA SER A 139 -11.51 9.02 16.30
C SER A 139 -10.85 10.00 15.34
N SER A 140 -9.58 9.77 14.97
CA SER A 140 -8.79 10.64 14.09
C SER A 140 -8.81 10.18 12.63
N LEU A 141 -9.58 9.13 12.32
CA LEU A 141 -9.52 8.39 11.07
C LEU A 141 -10.94 8.18 10.55
N GLY A 142 -11.43 9.17 9.80
CA GLY A 142 -12.67 9.10 9.03
C GLY A 142 -12.38 9.12 7.54
N LEU A 143 -13.33 8.63 6.75
CA LEU A 143 -13.38 9.00 5.34
C LEU A 143 -14.26 10.25 5.19
N PRO A 144 -13.94 11.16 4.23
CA PRO A 144 -12.76 11.11 3.35
C PRO A 144 -11.45 11.36 4.11
N LEU A 145 -10.34 10.81 3.60
CA LEU A 145 -9.00 11.09 4.14
C LEU A 145 -8.71 12.58 4.00
N GLN A 146 -8.52 13.27 5.12
CA GLN A 146 -8.28 14.72 5.12
C GLN A 146 -6.79 15.02 4.97
N VAL A 147 -6.44 15.71 3.88
CA VAL A 147 -5.07 16.02 3.50
C VAL A 147 -4.90 17.52 3.38
N THR A 148 -3.98 18.08 4.17
CA THR A 148 -3.51 19.46 3.99
C THR A 148 -2.47 19.48 2.87
N VAL A 149 -2.64 20.41 1.93
CA VAL A 149 -1.72 20.73 0.84
C VAL A 149 -0.93 21.95 1.25
N HIS A 150 0.38 21.79 1.32
CA HIS A 150 1.33 22.87 1.57
C HIS A 150 1.91 23.35 0.24
N LEU A 151 2.14 24.66 0.14
CA LEU A 151 2.74 25.36 -0.99
C LEU A 151 4.16 25.85 -0.68
N ASN A 152 4.52 25.92 0.60
CA ASN A 152 5.87 26.25 1.05
C ASN A 152 6.79 25.02 1.03
N PRO A 153 8.12 25.20 0.89
CA PRO A 153 9.08 24.11 0.93
C PRO A 153 8.93 23.24 2.18
N VAL A 154 9.16 21.94 2.03
CA VAL A 154 9.11 20.97 3.14
C VAL A 154 10.05 21.43 4.26
N PRO A 155 9.58 21.55 5.51
CA PRO A 155 10.43 21.80 6.67
C PRO A 155 11.51 20.72 6.83
N ALA A 156 12.74 21.12 7.18
CA ALA A 156 13.89 20.21 7.22
C ALA A 156 13.73 19.03 8.21
N ASP A 157 12.93 19.22 9.27
CA ASP A 157 12.61 18.23 10.30
C ASP A 157 11.61 17.16 9.83
N LYS A 158 10.87 17.39 8.75
CA LYS A 158 9.89 16.42 8.22
C LYS A 158 10.55 15.32 7.36
N GLY A 159 11.80 15.51 6.92
CA GLY A 159 12.60 14.49 6.25
C GLY A 159 12.00 13.93 4.94
N LEU A 160 11.16 14.70 4.23
CA LEU A 160 10.62 14.26 2.94
C LEU A 160 11.58 14.62 1.79
N LEU A 161 11.62 13.74 0.80
CA LEU A 161 12.21 14.03 -0.50
C LEU A 161 11.37 15.11 -1.24
N PRO A 162 11.96 15.88 -2.17
CA PRO A 162 11.21 16.81 -3.02
C PRO A 162 10.13 16.09 -3.82
N ASN A 163 8.89 16.58 -3.75
CA ASN A 163 7.76 15.95 -4.42
C ASN A 163 7.77 16.28 -5.92
N ASN A 164 8.20 15.33 -6.73
CA ASN A 164 8.30 15.49 -8.18
C ASN A 164 7.95 14.17 -8.87
N VAL A 165 7.17 14.22 -9.95
CA VAL A 165 6.74 13.04 -10.71
C VAL A 165 7.93 12.24 -11.24
N SER A 166 9.01 12.89 -11.67
CA SER A 166 10.24 12.22 -12.13
C SER A 166 10.91 11.45 -10.98
N VAL A 167 11.02 12.08 -9.80
CA VAL A 167 11.59 11.43 -8.62
C VAL A 167 10.69 10.28 -8.14
N CYS A 168 9.37 10.45 -8.24
CA CYS A 168 8.40 9.39 -7.96
C CYS A 168 8.57 8.19 -8.91
N ARG A 169 8.80 8.44 -10.19
CA ARG A 169 9.10 7.38 -11.17
C ARG A 169 10.40 6.65 -10.85
N GLU A 170 11.45 7.38 -10.51
CA GLU A 170 12.74 6.78 -10.13
C GLU A 170 12.61 5.93 -8.87
N ALA A 171 11.90 6.44 -7.85
CA ALA A 171 11.60 5.70 -6.63
C ALA A 171 10.80 4.42 -6.94
N PHE A 172 9.73 4.51 -7.73
CA PHE A 172 8.96 3.35 -8.19
C PHE A 172 9.83 2.31 -8.89
N MET A 173 10.66 2.72 -9.86
CA MET A 173 11.53 1.79 -10.58
C MET A 173 12.62 1.18 -9.69
N SER A 174 13.11 1.91 -8.69
CA SER A 174 14.01 1.38 -7.67
C SER A 174 13.34 0.26 -6.87
N GLN A 175 12.10 0.48 -6.44
CA GLN A 175 11.32 -0.50 -5.68
C GLN A 175 11.02 -1.76 -6.49
N VAL A 176 10.69 -1.60 -7.78
CA VAL A 176 10.51 -2.72 -8.73
C VAL A 176 11.79 -3.54 -8.87
N LYS A 177 12.95 -2.90 -8.97
CA LYS A 177 14.25 -3.59 -9.03
C LYS A 177 14.57 -4.31 -7.72
N GLU A 178 14.32 -3.69 -6.58
CA GLU A 178 14.55 -4.30 -5.27
C GLU A 178 13.66 -5.53 -5.07
N ALA A 179 12.37 -5.43 -5.44
CA ALA A 179 11.46 -6.57 -5.44
C ALA A 179 11.94 -7.69 -6.37
N ASP A 180 12.43 -7.37 -7.57
CA ASP A 180 12.99 -8.34 -8.51
C ASP A 180 14.20 -9.06 -7.92
N PHE A 181 15.11 -8.30 -7.29
CA PHE A 181 16.28 -8.86 -6.64
C PHE A 181 15.91 -9.79 -5.48
N VAL A 182 14.98 -9.39 -4.61
CA VAL A 182 14.51 -10.24 -3.51
C VAL A 182 13.88 -11.51 -4.08
N ARG A 183 13.06 -11.37 -5.11
CA ARG A 183 12.29 -12.45 -5.71
C ARG A 183 13.12 -13.49 -6.43
N TRP A 184 14.16 -13.05 -7.13
CA TRP A 184 14.92 -13.91 -8.05
C TRP A 184 16.40 -14.02 -7.73
N GLY A 185 16.90 -13.25 -6.76
CA GLY A 185 18.32 -13.13 -6.47
C GLY A 185 19.11 -12.27 -7.47
N SER A 186 18.44 -11.62 -8.42
CA SER A 186 19.04 -10.71 -9.40
C SER A 186 17.99 -9.74 -9.92
N THR A 187 18.40 -8.60 -10.46
CA THR A 187 17.52 -7.61 -11.10
C THR A 187 17.31 -7.87 -12.60
N ARG A 188 17.72 -9.05 -13.10
CA ARG A 188 17.83 -9.33 -14.54
C ARG A 188 16.51 -9.21 -15.29
N ARG A 189 15.37 -9.57 -14.67
CA ARG A 189 14.08 -9.51 -15.36
C ARG A 189 13.68 -8.06 -15.59
N VAL A 190 13.87 -7.20 -14.59
CA VAL A 190 13.61 -5.76 -14.74
C VAL A 190 14.62 -5.10 -15.66
N THR A 191 15.93 -5.40 -15.54
CA THR A 191 16.96 -4.76 -16.37
C THR A 191 16.94 -5.21 -17.83
N ASN A 192 16.32 -6.36 -18.14
CA ASN A 192 16.15 -6.85 -19.50
C ASN A 192 14.88 -6.33 -20.19
N LEU A 193 14.01 -5.59 -19.48
CA LEU A 193 12.89 -4.91 -20.12
C LEU A 193 13.41 -3.91 -21.15
N ARG A 194 12.78 -3.88 -22.32
CA ARG A 194 13.03 -2.82 -23.30
C ARG A 194 12.57 -1.49 -22.72
N GLN A 195 13.18 -0.39 -23.16
CA GLN A 195 12.80 0.95 -22.71
C GLN A 195 11.29 1.21 -22.83
N ARG A 196 10.69 0.85 -23.97
CA ARG A 196 9.24 0.94 -24.20
C ARG A 196 8.39 0.13 -23.21
N GLU A 197 8.90 -1.00 -22.74
CA GLU A 197 8.19 -1.83 -21.74
C GLU A 197 8.27 -1.18 -20.35
N ALA A 198 9.45 -0.67 -19.96
CA ALA A 198 9.60 0.06 -18.71
C ALA A 198 8.78 1.37 -18.68
N GLU A 199 8.66 2.05 -19.82
CA GLU A 199 7.76 3.20 -20.02
C GLU A 199 6.30 2.78 -19.90
N SER A 200 5.87 1.75 -20.64
CA SER A 200 4.49 1.25 -20.58
C SER A 200 4.08 0.77 -19.19
N LEU A 201 5.01 0.19 -18.42
CA LEU A 201 4.77 -0.20 -17.01
C LEU A 201 4.45 1.02 -16.15
N TRP A 202 5.23 2.10 -16.28
CA TRP A 202 4.99 3.34 -15.55
C TRP A 202 3.73 4.07 -16.02
N GLU A 203 3.51 4.17 -17.33
CA GLU A 203 2.34 4.84 -17.89
C GLU A 203 1.05 4.13 -17.52
N GLY A 204 1.01 2.79 -17.56
CA GLY A 204 -0.17 2.03 -17.13
C GLY A 204 -0.55 2.32 -15.67
N LEU A 205 0.44 2.52 -14.80
CA LEU A 205 0.21 2.97 -13.42
C LEU A 205 -0.35 4.41 -13.36
N VAL A 206 0.26 5.35 -14.10
CA VAL A 206 -0.14 6.77 -14.11
C VAL A 206 -1.55 6.96 -14.66
N GLU A 207 -1.88 6.26 -15.73
CA GLU A 207 -3.17 6.31 -16.43
C GLU A 207 -4.23 5.44 -15.75
N HIS A 208 -3.84 4.69 -14.71
CA HIS A 208 -4.68 3.70 -14.04
C HIS A 208 -5.20 2.60 -14.98
N ASP A 209 -4.46 2.27 -16.03
CA ASP A 209 -4.78 1.24 -17.01
C ASP A 209 -4.21 -0.13 -16.59
N PHE A 210 -5.10 -0.99 -16.11
CA PHE A 210 -4.77 -2.34 -15.63
C PHE A 210 -4.12 -3.21 -16.70
N ASP A 211 -4.66 -3.22 -17.92
CA ASP A 211 -4.20 -4.11 -18.99
C ASP A 211 -2.84 -3.67 -19.52
N LYS A 212 -2.65 -2.36 -19.71
CA LYS A 212 -1.37 -1.76 -20.10
C LYS A 212 -0.27 -2.06 -19.08
N PHE A 213 -0.59 -1.97 -17.78
CA PHE A 213 0.34 -2.30 -16.71
C PHE A 213 0.69 -3.80 -16.70
N TRP A 214 -0.33 -4.68 -16.68
CA TRP A 214 -0.12 -6.12 -16.54
C TRP A 214 0.48 -6.81 -17.77
N LEU A 215 0.37 -6.20 -18.95
CA LEU A 215 1.09 -6.62 -20.15
C LEU A 215 2.61 -6.70 -19.93
N VAL A 216 3.16 -5.82 -19.10
CA VAL A 216 4.59 -5.81 -18.73
C VAL A 216 4.81 -6.48 -17.37
N ALA A 217 3.98 -6.18 -16.36
CA ALA A 217 4.18 -6.70 -15.00
C ALA A 217 4.14 -8.24 -14.92
N SER A 218 3.40 -8.90 -15.81
CA SER A 218 3.38 -10.37 -15.94
C SER A 218 4.73 -11.01 -16.31
N LYS A 219 5.69 -10.22 -16.81
CA LYS A 219 7.08 -10.62 -17.07
C LYS A 219 7.99 -10.50 -15.83
N LEU A 220 7.49 -9.92 -14.75
CA LEU A 220 8.22 -9.68 -13.50
C LEU A 220 7.63 -10.46 -12.32
N ILE A 221 6.30 -10.56 -12.28
CA ILE A 221 5.54 -11.15 -11.18
C ILE A 221 5.20 -12.61 -11.51
N PRO A 222 5.40 -13.54 -10.56
CA PRO A 222 5.14 -14.96 -10.76
C PRO A 222 3.66 -15.24 -10.98
N ILE A 223 3.39 -16.40 -11.56
CA ILE A 223 2.02 -16.88 -11.72
C ILE A 223 1.52 -17.37 -10.35
N PRO A 224 0.25 -17.17 -9.98
CA PRO A 224 -0.30 -17.70 -8.74
C PRO A 224 -0.08 -19.22 -8.63
N PRO A 225 0.30 -19.75 -7.45
CA PRO A 225 0.53 -21.18 -7.28
C PRO A 225 -0.75 -21.96 -7.54
N SER A 226 -0.62 -23.07 -8.28
CA SER A 226 -1.74 -23.99 -8.51
C SER A 226 -2.03 -24.78 -7.24
N PRO A 227 -3.29 -25.08 -6.88
CA PRO A 227 -3.58 -26.02 -5.80
C PRO A 227 -2.96 -27.42 -6.03
N SER A 228 -2.64 -27.78 -7.28
CA SER A 228 -2.00 -29.04 -7.65
C SER A 228 -0.46 -29.02 -7.68
N SER A 229 0.20 -27.86 -7.53
CA SER A 229 1.67 -27.79 -7.45
C SER A 229 2.15 -28.09 -6.03
N LEU A 230 2.36 -29.37 -5.73
CA LEU A 230 3.03 -29.87 -4.52
C LEU A 230 4.55 -30.01 -4.69
N HIS A 231 5.07 -29.76 -5.91
CA HIS A 231 6.45 -30.12 -6.29
C HIS A 231 7.28 -28.97 -6.90
N SER A 232 6.90 -27.70 -6.72
CA SER A 232 7.75 -26.58 -7.11
C SER A 232 8.92 -26.47 -6.13
N VAL A 233 10.05 -27.10 -6.46
CA VAL A 233 11.29 -26.97 -5.69
C VAL A 233 11.80 -25.52 -5.88
N PRO A 234 12.07 -24.75 -4.81
CA PRO A 234 12.68 -23.42 -4.95
C PRO A 234 14.00 -23.57 -5.71
N MET A 235 14.28 -22.65 -6.63
CA MET A 235 15.57 -22.64 -7.34
C MET A 235 16.70 -22.62 -6.29
N ALA A 236 17.39 -23.76 -6.14
CA ALA A 236 18.69 -23.78 -5.49
C ALA A 236 19.61 -22.81 -6.25
N GLN A 237 20.62 -22.24 -5.59
CA GLN A 237 21.62 -21.38 -6.21
C GLN A 237 22.25 -22.09 -7.41
N ALA A 238 21.67 -21.91 -8.59
CA ALA A 238 22.03 -22.68 -9.78
C ALA A 238 22.96 -21.86 -10.66
N GLN A 239 24.09 -22.47 -10.97
CA GLN A 239 24.95 -22.21 -12.11
C GLN A 239 24.15 -21.87 -13.39
N PRO A 240 24.73 -21.10 -14.31
CA PRO A 240 24.03 -20.59 -15.49
C PRO A 240 23.75 -21.73 -16.46
N THR A 241 22.50 -22.20 -16.50
CA THR A 241 22.00 -23.02 -17.61
C THR A 241 21.11 -22.15 -18.49
N ASN A 242 21.50 -22.01 -19.76
CA ASN A 242 20.93 -21.05 -20.72
C ASN A 242 19.54 -21.42 -21.27
N SER A 243 18.74 -22.26 -20.61
CA SER A 243 17.52 -22.83 -21.21
C SER A 243 16.24 -22.82 -20.36
N SER A 244 16.23 -22.24 -19.16
CA SER A 244 15.04 -22.18 -18.29
C SER A 244 14.37 -20.79 -18.19
N ILE A 245 14.79 -19.82 -19.00
CA ILE A 245 14.32 -18.42 -18.93
C ILE A 245 12.87 -18.25 -19.46
N ASP A 246 12.34 -19.20 -20.24
CA ASP A 246 11.11 -18.97 -21.02
C ASP A 246 9.78 -19.23 -20.28
N ARG A 247 9.78 -19.83 -19.08
CA ARG A 247 8.53 -20.02 -18.32
C ARG A 247 8.61 -19.31 -16.98
N MET A 248 7.70 -18.36 -16.77
CA MET A 248 7.52 -17.71 -15.48
C MET A 248 7.13 -18.78 -14.44
N PRO A 249 7.92 -18.98 -13.37
CA PRO A 249 7.57 -19.94 -12.34
C PRO A 249 6.35 -19.47 -11.54
N ASP A 250 5.74 -20.40 -10.83
CA ASP A 250 4.67 -20.07 -9.90
C ASP A 250 5.21 -19.37 -8.64
N GLY A 251 4.30 -18.82 -7.83
CA GLY A 251 4.65 -18.08 -6.62
C GLY A 251 5.43 -18.87 -5.58
N ASN A 252 5.43 -20.21 -5.65
CA ASN A 252 6.21 -21.08 -4.77
C ASN A 252 7.61 -21.40 -5.34
N GLY A 253 7.84 -21.14 -6.63
CA GLY A 253 9.13 -21.28 -7.30
C GLY A 253 10.06 -20.06 -7.20
N VAL A 254 9.65 -18.99 -6.51
CA VAL A 254 10.50 -17.80 -6.28
C VAL A 254 11.55 -18.06 -5.19
N ARG A 255 12.64 -17.30 -5.20
CA ARG A 255 13.68 -17.38 -4.16
C ARG A 255 13.13 -16.87 -2.82
N ASN A 256 12.53 -15.69 -2.84
CA ASN A 256 11.83 -15.08 -1.69
C ASN A 256 10.59 -14.35 -2.18
N VAL A 257 9.62 -14.13 -1.29
CA VAL A 257 8.48 -13.26 -1.57
C VAL A 257 8.83 -11.84 -1.10
N PRO A 258 8.83 -10.82 -1.98
CA PRO A 258 9.06 -9.44 -1.56
C PRO A 258 7.94 -8.97 -0.63
N LEU A 259 8.25 -8.93 0.66
CA LEU A 259 7.31 -8.61 1.73
C LEU A 259 7.88 -7.46 2.55
N ARG A 260 7.06 -6.45 2.84
CA ARG A 260 7.37 -5.39 3.80
C ARG A 260 6.30 -5.36 4.86
N VAL A 261 6.71 -5.54 6.12
CA VAL A 261 5.81 -5.44 7.27
C VAL A 261 5.94 -4.06 7.88
N TYR A 262 4.80 -3.40 8.09
CA TYR A 262 4.67 -2.08 8.68
C TYR A 262 4.00 -2.20 10.04
N LEU A 263 4.70 -1.75 11.08
CA LEU A 263 4.25 -1.77 12.46
C LEU A 263 3.92 -0.35 12.94
N PRO A 264 2.93 -0.21 13.85
CA PRO A 264 2.72 1.02 14.60
C PRO A 264 3.99 1.46 15.36
N ASP A 265 4.19 2.77 15.48
CA ASP A 265 5.45 3.40 15.95
C ASP A 265 5.88 3.01 17.39
N SER A 266 4.99 2.38 18.17
CA SER A 266 5.24 1.99 19.56
C SER A 266 5.70 0.53 19.75
N ILE A 267 6.02 -0.20 18.67
CA ILE A 267 6.30 -1.64 18.75
C ILE A 267 7.80 -1.94 18.61
N PRO A 268 8.40 -2.64 19.59
CA PRO A 268 9.75 -3.19 19.45
C PRO A 268 9.74 -4.47 18.57
N VAL A 269 10.61 -4.52 17.56
CA VAL A 269 10.82 -5.69 16.70
C VAL A 269 12.02 -6.51 17.17
N ILE A 270 11.92 -7.83 17.08
CA ILE A 270 13.01 -8.76 17.46
C ILE A 270 14.02 -8.93 16.31
N GLN A 271 13.60 -8.81 15.06
CA GLN A 271 14.46 -8.91 13.89
C GLN A 271 14.07 -7.91 12.80
N ALA A 272 14.90 -6.89 12.58
CA ALA A 272 14.75 -5.92 11.49
C ALA A 272 16.10 -5.71 10.81
N GLN A 273 16.12 -5.52 9.48
CA GLN A 273 17.25 -4.83 8.87
C GLN A 273 17.18 -3.36 9.32
N SER A 274 18.20 -2.90 10.04
CA SER A 274 18.26 -1.54 10.57
C SER A 274 18.25 -0.50 9.44
N GLY A 275 17.26 0.40 9.43
CA GLY A 275 17.28 1.61 8.60
C GLY A 275 18.08 2.75 9.25
N PRO A 276 18.30 3.88 8.54
CA PRO A 276 18.95 5.06 9.11
C PRO A 276 18.10 5.67 10.24
N LEU A 277 18.75 6.03 11.35
CA LEU A 277 18.16 6.68 12.53
C LEU A 277 18.32 8.21 12.43
N ASP A 278 17.41 8.98 13.03
CA ASP A 278 17.63 10.41 13.23
C ASP A 278 18.62 10.69 14.37
N GLN A 279 18.95 11.98 14.55
CA GLN A 279 19.84 12.47 15.60
C GLN A 279 19.32 12.21 17.03
N ASN A 280 18.03 11.85 17.17
CA ASN A 280 17.38 11.53 18.45
C ASN A 280 17.24 10.01 18.67
N GLY A 281 17.82 9.18 17.79
CA GLY A 281 17.71 7.72 17.85
C GLY A 281 16.32 7.18 17.52
N LYS A 282 15.43 8.01 16.96
CA LYS A 282 14.10 7.62 16.50
C LYS A 282 14.19 7.16 15.05
N SER A 283 13.54 6.04 14.75
CA SER A 283 13.41 5.59 13.37
C SER A 283 12.55 6.58 12.59
N ILE A 284 13.12 7.20 11.54
CA ILE A 284 12.42 8.14 10.65
C ILE A 284 11.35 7.41 9.80
N ILE A 285 11.43 6.09 9.76
CA ILE A 285 10.58 5.21 8.96
C ILE A 285 9.77 4.34 9.93
N SER A 286 8.46 4.18 9.72
CA SER A 286 7.72 3.04 10.27
C SER A 286 8.54 1.79 9.97
N GLN A 287 8.83 0.96 10.97
CA GLN A 287 9.84 -0.09 10.82
C GLN A 287 9.49 -1.02 9.65
N THR A 288 10.14 -0.83 8.51
CA THR A 288 9.95 -1.65 7.31
C THR A 288 10.82 -2.87 7.47
N VAL A 289 10.21 -4.03 7.72
CA VAL A 289 10.97 -5.29 7.77
C VAL A 289 10.79 -6.07 6.48
N VAL A 290 11.91 -6.33 5.80
CA VAL A 290 11.97 -7.21 4.64
C VAL A 290 12.15 -8.65 5.12
N ILE A 291 11.16 -9.51 4.87
CA ILE A 291 11.25 -10.93 5.24
C ILE A 291 11.80 -11.73 4.05
N SER A 292 12.95 -12.37 4.24
CA SER A 292 13.49 -13.37 3.31
C SER A 292 13.01 -14.76 3.74
N LEU A 293 12.50 -15.58 2.82
CA LEU A 293 12.10 -16.96 3.13
C LEU A 293 13.29 -17.80 3.60
N SER A 294 14.49 -17.48 3.12
CA SER A 294 15.73 -18.14 3.55
C SER A 294 16.18 -17.80 4.98
N SER A 295 15.64 -16.74 5.59
CA SER A 295 16.02 -16.33 6.96
C SER A 295 15.07 -16.86 8.04
N LEU A 296 13.99 -17.55 7.65
CA LEU A 296 13.08 -18.18 8.61
C LEU A 296 13.76 -19.45 9.17
N PRO A 297 13.92 -19.59 10.49
CA PRO A 297 14.47 -20.80 11.08
C PRO A 297 13.60 -22.00 10.69
N SER A 298 14.24 -23.11 10.34
CA SER A 298 13.57 -24.36 10.02
C SER A 298 12.71 -24.76 11.22
N VAL A 299 11.40 -24.55 11.15
CA VAL A 299 10.43 -25.00 12.17
C VAL A 299 10.67 -26.48 12.40
N SER A 300 11.28 -26.80 13.53
CA SER A 300 11.70 -28.13 13.92
C SER A 300 10.47 -28.94 14.31
N THR A 301 9.87 -29.58 13.31
CA THR A 301 9.33 -30.95 13.35
C THR A 301 8.74 -31.27 11.96
N LEU A 302 9.31 -32.31 11.34
CA LEU A 302 9.19 -32.82 9.97
C LEU A 302 9.92 -32.06 8.83
N PRO A 303 10.92 -32.71 8.19
CA PRO A 303 11.54 -32.21 6.97
C PRO A 303 10.70 -32.65 5.76
N SER A 304 10.28 -31.72 4.90
CA SER A 304 9.96 -32.06 3.51
C SER A 304 10.03 -30.84 2.59
N VAL A 305 10.76 -31.05 1.51
CA VAL A 305 10.79 -30.28 0.27
C VAL A 305 9.37 -29.87 -0.14
N GLY A 306 9.14 -28.58 -0.46
CA GLY A 306 7.87 -28.10 -1.01
C GLY A 306 6.85 -27.53 0.00
N ARG A 307 7.24 -27.26 1.26
CA ARG A 307 6.32 -26.67 2.25
C ARG A 307 5.96 -25.23 1.90
N ARG A 308 4.67 -25.00 1.66
CA ARG A 308 4.08 -23.66 1.47
C ARG A 308 4.20 -22.85 2.76
N VAL A 309 4.88 -21.70 2.69
CA VAL A 309 5.03 -20.80 3.84
C VAL A 309 3.81 -19.90 3.93
N THR A 310 3.21 -19.79 5.12
CA THR A 310 2.04 -18.96 5.37
C THR A 310 2.43 -17.60 5.95
N LEU A 311 1.54 -16.62 5.81
CA LEU A 311 1.70 -15.29 6.40
C LEU A 311 1.91 -15.36 7.92
N GLY A 312 1.14 -16.21 8.60
CA GLY A 312 1.23 -16.45 10.03
C GLY A 312 2.59 -16.98 10.46
N ALA A 313 3.13 -17.96 9.74
CA ALA A 313 4.46 -18.50 10.05
C ALA A 313 5.54 -17.41 9.96
N ALA A 314 5.49 -16.54 8.94
CA ALA A 314 6.43 -15.44 8.81
C ALA A 314 6.25 -14.35 9.88
N LEU A 315 5.00 -14.05 10.28
CA LEU A 315 4.72 -13.06 11.32
C LEU A 315 5.04 -13.55 12.74
N VAL A 316 4.88 -14.85 13.01
CA VAL A 316 5.30 -15.48 14.27
C VAL A 316 6.82 -15.36 14.43
N ASP A 317 7.59 -15.58 13.36
CA ASP A 317 9.05 -15.44 13.42
C ASP A 317 9.48 -13.97 13.62
N LEU A 318 8.85 -13.05 12.88
CA LEU A 318 9.17 -11.64 12.94
C LEU A 318 8.80 -10.98 14.28
N ALA A 319 7.60 -11.26 14.78
CA ALA A 319 7.02 -10.60 15.95
C ALA A 319 6.23 -11.62 16.81
N PRO A 320 6.91 -12.61 17.43
CA PRO A 320 6.27 -13.68 18.19
C PRO A 320 5.41 -13.20 19.37
N SER A 321 5.71 -12.01 19.91
CA SER A 321 4.93 -11.38 20.98
C SER A 321 3.53 -10.95 20.51
N LEU A 322 3.39 -10.53 19.25
CA LEU A 322 2.12 -10.10 18.65
C LEU A 322 1.33 -11.28 18.08
N PHE A 323 2.06 -12.27 17.58
CA PHE A 323 1.53 -13.47 16.93
C PHE A 323 1.98 -14.72 17.70
N PRO A 324 1.36 -15.05 18.86
CA PRO A 324 1.70 -16.26 19.60
C PRO A 324 1.28 -17.53 18.84
N GLU A 325 2.07 -18.60 19.00
CA GLU A 325 1.78 -19.93 18.46
C GLU A 325 0.40 -20.44 18.92
N PRO A 326 -0.38 -21.15 18.06
CA PRO A 326 -1.73 -21.61 18.36
C PRO A 326 -1.83 -22.54 19.58
N THR A 327 -0.75 -23.23 19.93
CA THR A 327 -0.67 -24.15 21.09
C THR A 327 -0.60 -23.41 22.43
N SER A 328 -0.40 -22.10 22.42
CA SER A 328 -0.43 -21.27 23.63
C SER A 328 -1.89 -21.04 24.06
N THR A 329 -2.42 -21.94 24.87
CA THR A 329 -3.78 -21.88 25.45
C THR A 329 -4.09 -20.61 26.26
N SER A 330 -3.10 -19.75 26.48
CA SER A 330 -3.18 -18.58 27.38
C SER A 330 -2.93 -17.23 26.72
N LYS A 331 -2.61 -17.16 25.41
CA LYS A 331 -2.32 -15.88 24.73
C LYS A 331 -3.29 -15.62 23.59
N ARG A 332 -4.23 -14.69 23.80
CA ARG A 332 -5.07 -14.14 22.74
C ARG A 332 -4.18 -13.44 21.71
N ARG A 333 -4.44 -13.64 20.41
CA ARG A 333 -3.72 -12.91 19.34
C ARG A 333 -3.91 -11.41 19.56
N LEU A 334 -2.80 -10.67 19.56
CA LEU A 334 -2.77 -9.24 19.89
C LEU A 334 -2.73 -8.36 18.65
N ALA A 335 -2.62 -8.95 17.46
CA ALA A 335 -2.49 -8.22 16.21
C ALA A 335 -3.19 -8.93 15.05
N ARG A 336 -3.49 -8.14 14.02
CA ARG A 336 -4.13 -8.54 12.76
C ARG A 336 -3.32 -7.98 11.60
N ALA A 337 -3.18 -8.76 10.53
CA ALA A 337 -2.46 -8.36 9.33
C ALA A 337 -3.44 -7.85 8.26
N PHE A 338 -3.15 -6.69 7.69
CA PHE A 338 -3.93 -6.06 6.63
C PHE A 338 -3.07 -5.87 5.38
N ILE A 339 -3.66 -6.15 4.22
CA ILE A 339 -3.06 -5.91 2.89
C ILE A 339 -4.15 -5.28 2.01
N HIS A 340 -3.86 -4.14 1.40
CA HIS A 340 -4.84 -3.35 0.62
C HIS A 340 -6.13 -3.03 1.40
N GLY A 341 -6.01 -2.71 2.70
CA GLY A 341 -7.14 -2.40 3.58
C GLY A 341 -7.99 -3.61 4.00
N VAL A 342 -7.63 -4.84 3.62
CA VAL A 342 -8.37 -6.06 3.95
C VAL A 342 -7.59 -6.89 4.96
N GLN A 343 -8.28 -7.39 5.99
CA GLN A 343 -7.68 -8.33 6.94
C GLN A 343 -7.40 -9.66 6.24
N VAL A 344 -6.13 -10.08 6.24
CA VAL A 344 -5.69 -11.30 5.57
C VAL A 344 -5.60 -12.47 6.57
N PRO A 345 -6.18 -13.63 6.26
CA PRO A 345 -6.05 -14.83 7.07
C PRO A 345 -4.57 -15.25 7.21
N LEU A 346 -4.15 -15.67 8.40
CA LEU A 346 -2.74 -15.99 8.68
C LEU A 346 -2.29 -17.30 8.02
N GLU A 347 -3.22 -18.16 7.64
CA GLU A 347 -3.00 -19.37 6.85
C GLU A 347 -2.72 -19.09 5.37
N THR A 348 -2.91 -17.84 4.91
CA THR A 348 -2.71 -17.47 3.50
C THR A 348 -1.25 -17.69 3.08
N GLU A 349 -1.05 -18.34 1.94
CA GLU A 349 0.26 -18.67 1.41
C GLU A 349 1.01 -17.43 0.91
N LEU A 350 2.27 -17.26 1.33
CA LEU A 350 3.10 -16.14 0.91
C LEU A 350 3.35 -16.14 -0.60
N GLY A 351 3.56 -17.31 -1.22
CA GLY A 351 3.75 -17.41 -2.67
C GLY A 351 2.54 -16.91 -3.45
N TRP A 352 1.33 -17.19 -2.94
CA TRP A 352 0.09 -16.66 -3.50
C TRP A 352 -0.04 -15.14 -3.26
N LEU A 353 0.23 -14.66 -2.04
CA LEU A 353 0.23 -13.22 -1.74
C LEU A 353 1.19 -12.45 -2.64
N GLY A 354 2.41 -12.96 -2.80
CA GLY A 354 3.45 -12.37 -3.65
C GLY A 354 3.14 -12.39 -5.14
N ALA A 355 2.19 -13.21 -5.59
CA ALA A 355 1.71 -13.26 -6.96
C ALA A 355 0.43 -12.42 -7.15
N VAL A 356 -0.44 -12.31 -6.14
CA VAL A 356 -1.80 -11.79 -6.32
C VAL A 356 -2.04 -10.46 -5.61
N MET A 357 -1.44 -10.25 -4.44
CA MET A 357 -1.68 -9.10 -3.55
C MET A 357 -0.47 -8.18 -3.40
N CYS A 358 0.47 -8.21 -4.35
CA CYS A 358 1.55 -7.23 -4.36
C CYS A 358 1.05 -5.89 -4.92
N CYS A 359 1.62 -4.80 -4.42
CA CYS A 359 1.52 -3.48 -5.01
C CYS A 359 2.12 -3.47 -6.42
N ALA A 360 1.90 -2.39 -7.17
CA ALA A 360 2.44 -2.19 -8.51
C ALA A 360 3.99 -2.20 -8.53
N ASP A 361 4.62 -1.83 -7.42
CA ASP A 361 6.07 -1.89 -7.25
C ASP A 361 6.61 -3.32 -6.98
N GLY A 362 5.72 -4.32 -6.95
CA GLY A 362 6.07 -5.72 -6.76
C GLY A 362 6.22 -6.15 -5.29
N TRP A 363 6.00 -5.25 -4.32
CA TRP A 363 6.06 -5.57 -2.90
C TRP A 363 4.68 -5.92 -2.34
N VAL A 364 4.63 -6.91 -1.45
CA VAL A 364 3.45 -7.12 -0.60
C VAL A 364 3.62 -6.27 0.66
N ALA A 365 2.79 -5.23 0.80
CA ALA A 365 2.80 -4.35 1.96
C ALA A 365 1.82 -4.88 3.02
N VAL A 366 2.35 -5.37 4.14
CA VAL A 366 1.58 -5.92 5.26
C VAL A 366 1.55 -4.91 6.39
N VAL A 367 0.38 -4.36 6.68
CA VAL A 367 0.19 -3.42 7.78
C VAL A 367 -0.38 -4.16 8.99
N ILE A 368 0.24 -4.00 10.15
CA ILE A 368 -0.17 -4.68 11.38
C ILE A 368 -1.03 -3.77 12.23
N HIS A 369 -2.26 -4.18 12.49
CA HIS A 369 -3.16 -3.50 13.42
C HIS A 369 -3.17 -4.24 14.75
N LEU A 370 -3.01 -3.53 15.85
CA LEU A 370 -3.18 -4.10 17.18
C LEU A 370 -4.66 -4.38 17.46
N GLY A 371 -4.94 -5.50 18.13
CA GLY A 371 -6.25 -5.81 18.67
C GLY A 371 -6.60 -4.78 19.73
N ARG A 372 -7.49 -3.85 19.37
CA ARG A 372 -8.16 -2.97 20.33
C ARG A 372 -9.32 -3.71 20.99
#